data_AF-A0A3B0SXC7-F1
#
_entry.id   AF-A0A3B0SXC7-F1
#
_cell.length_a   1.000
_cell.length_b   1.000
_cell.length_c   1.000
_cell.angle_alpha   90.00
_cell.angle_beta   90.00
_cell.angle_gamma   90.00
#
_symmetry.space_group_name_H-M   'P 1'
#
loop_
_entity.id
_entity.type
_entity.pdbx_description
1 polymer ?
#
loop_
_entity_poly.entity_id
_entity_poly.type
_entity_poly.pdbx_seq_one_letter_code
_entity_poly.pdbx_strand_id
1 'polypeptide(L)'
;MYLKKINFLFLLLGVQFATAQLKIGENPNSIDAASIIELESTTKTLVLTRVTNSQMLSITPLKGALVYNTDTQRVHYYDGTQWNEIKDSASATTQLTKTDIEGMGFVDGTHTTDTNLSKTDIEGMGFVDGAHTTDTNLSKTDIEGMGFVDGAHTTDTNLSKTDIEGMG
;
A
#
# COMPACT_ATOMS: atom_id res chain seq x y z
N MET A 1 -76.54 -35.99 -20.40
CA MET A 1 -76.26 -35.05 -19.28
C MET A 1 -74.83 -35.13 -18.72
N TYR A 2 -73.99 -36.09 -19.14
CA TYR A 2 -72.64 -36.31 -18.56
C TYR A 2 -71.51 -35.50 -19.22
N LEU A 3 -71.65 -35.07 -20.48
CA LEU A 3 -70.62 -34.33 -21.22
C LEU A 3 -70.31 -32.93 -20.62
N LYS A 4 -71.30 -32.26 -20.03
CA LYS A 4 -71.10 -30.95 -19.38
C LYS A 4 -70.26 -31.05 -18.10
N LYS A 5 -70.32 -32.19 -17.39
CA LYS A 5 -69.55 -32.42 -16.16
C LYS A 5 -68.07 -32.70 -16.45
N ILE A 6 -67.77 -33.30 -17.60
CA ILE A 6 -66.39 -33.57 -18.05
C ILE A 6 -65.67 -32.29 -18.48
N ASN A 7 -66.35 -31.36 -19.15
CA ASN A 7 -65.78 -30.06 -19.50
C ASN A 7 -65.49 -29.19 -18.27
N PHE A 8 -66.35 -29.28 -17.25
CA PHE A 8 -66.12 -28.61 -15.98
C PHE A 8 -64.91 -29.18 -15.21
N LEU A 9 -64.69 -30.50 -15.32
CA LEU A 9 -63.53 -31.17 -14.71
C LEU A 9 -62.22 -30.76 -15.41
N PHE A 10 -62.21 -30.63 -16.74
CA PHE A 10 -61.04 -30.12 -17.48
C PHE A 10 -60.72 -28.64 -17.17
N LEU A 11 -61.74 -27.80 -16.95
CA LEU A 11 -61.55 -26.42 -16.52
C LEU A 11 -60.93 -26.33 -15.11
N LEU A 12 -61.27 -27.28 -14.22
CA LEU A 12 -60.73 -27.35 -12.86
C LEU A 12 -59.29 -27.92 -12.81
N LEU A 13 -58.94 -28.83 -13.71
CA LEU A 13 -57.58 -29.40 -13.83
C LEU A 13 -56.60 -28.48 -14.57
N GLY A 14 -57.08 -27.50 -15.35
CA GLY A 14 -56.24 -26.54 -16.09
C GLY A 14 -55.67 -25.40 -15.25
N VAL A 15 -56.17 -25.21 -14.01
CA VAL A 15 -55.64 -24.18 -13.09
C VAL A 15 -54.46 -24.76 -12.32
N GLN A 16 -53.33 -24.97 -12.99
CA GLN A 16 -52.11 -25.47 -12.36
C GLN A 16 -51.14 -24.29 -12.14
N PHE A 17 -50.82 -24.07 -10.87
CA PHE A 17 -49.66 -23.36 -10.31
C PHE A 17 -49.26 -22.02 -10.95
N ALA A 18 -50.02 -20.96 -10.63
CA ALA A 18 -49.48 -19.61 -10.76
C ALA A 18 -48.41 -19.41 -9.66
N THR A 19 -47.14 -19.39 -10.04
CA THR A 19 -46.06 -18.89 -9.18
C THR A 19 -46.17 -17.38 -9.12
N ALA A 20 -46.69 -16.85 -8.00
CA ALA A 20 -46.70 -15.41 -7.79
C ALA A 20 -45.33 -14.97 -7.24
N GLN A 21 -44.61 -14.16 -8.02
CA GLN A 21 -43.49 -13.37 -7.49
C GLN A 21 -44.04 -12.09 -6.87
N LEU A 22 -43.45 -11.63 -5.76
CA LEU A 22 -43.96 -10.48 -5.01
C LEU A 22 -43.11 -9.23 -5.26
N LYS A 23 -43.65 -8.26 -6.00
CA LYS A 23 -43.07 -6.91 -6.08
C LYS A 23 -43.85 -5.95 -5.21
N ILE A 24 -43.16 -5.13 -4.42
CA ILE A 24 -43.75 -4.06 -3.63
C ILE A 24 -43.10 -2.74 -4.03
N GLY A 25 -43.91 -1.81 -4.54
CA GLY A 25 -43.50 -0.45 -4.86
C GLY A 25 -43.72 -0.08 -6.33
N GLU A 26 -42.79 0.68 -6.90
CA GLU A 26 -42.86 1.17 -8.27
C GLU A 26 -42.74 0.02 -9.29
N ASN A 27 -43.26 0.21 -10.51
CA ASN A 27 -43.21 -0.75 -11.62
C ASN A 27 -43.67 -2.21 -11.31
N PRO A 28 -44.84 -2.44 -10.68
CA PRO A 28 -45.26 -3.76 -10.20
C PRO A 28 -45.46 -4.82 -11.31
N ASN A 29 -45.59 -4.40 -12.58
CA ASN A 29 -45.74 -5.29 -13.74
C ASN A 29 -44.40 -5.74 -14.34
N SER A 30 -43.27 -5.20 -13.86
CA SER A 30 -41.92 -5.56 -14.27
C SER A 30 -41.16 -6.07 -13.06
N ILE A 31 -41.09 -7.38 -12.90
CA ILE A 31 -40.35 -8.04 -11.83
C ILE A 31 -39.16 -8.79 -12.43
N ASP A 32 -38.01 -8.74 -11.76
CA ASP A 32 -36.87 -9.55 -12.17
C ASP A 32 -37.16 -11.03 -11.91
N ALA A 33 -36.93 -11.89 -12.91
CA ALA A 33 -37.23 -13.31 -12.80
C ALA A 33 -36.42 -14.03 -11.71
N ALA A 34 -35.29 -13.46 -11.27
CA ALA A 34 -34.49 -13.96 -10.16
C ALA A 34 -35.01 -13.54 -8.77
N SER A 35 -36.00 -12.64 -8.70
CA SER A 35 -36.57 -12.13 -7.44
C SER A 35 -37.71 -13.02 -6.92
N ILE A 36 -37.63 -13.44 -5.66
CA ILE A 36 -38.80 -13.95 -4.91
C ILE A 36 -39.61 -12.77 -4.35
N ILE A 37 -38.89 -11.78 -3.80
CA ILE A 37 -39.42 -10.50 -3.35
C ILE A 37 -38.55 -9.36 -3.88
N GLU A 38 -39.18 -8.34 -4.44
CA GLU A 38 -38.49 -7.15 -4.94
C GLU A 38 -39.13 -5.89 -4.36
N LEU A 39 -38.30 -5.00 -3.81
CA LEU A 39 -38.73 -3.71 -3.26
C LEU A 39 -38.17 -2.61 -4.16
N GLU A 40 -39.04 -1.86 -4.82
CA GLU A 40 -38.63 -0.74 -5.68
C GLU A 40 -39.29 0.55 -5.20
N SER A 41 -38.48 1.52 -4.78
CA SER A 41 -39.00 2.83 -4.40
C SER A 41 -37.92 3.89 -4.46
N THR A 42 -38.28 5.05 -4.97
CA THR A 42 -37.47 6.29 -4.87
C THR A 42 -37.53 6.96 -3.48
N THR A 43 -38.47 6.57 -2.60
CA THR A 43 -38.75 7.28 -1.33
C THR A 43 -38.84 6.40 -0.09
N LYS A 44 -38.83 5.06 -0.23
CA LYS A 44 -38.99 4.11 0.87
C LYS A 44 -37.83 3.12 0.89
N THR A 45 -37.60 2.52 2.05
CA THR A 45 -36.54 1.53 2.26
C THR A 45 -37.08 0.32 3.04
N LEU A 46 -36.33 -0.78 3.01
CA LEU A 46 -36.57 -1.90 3.92
C LEU A 46 -36.11 -1.52 5.33
N VAL A 47 -37.03 -1.54 6.28
CA VAL A 47 -36.70 -1.50 7.69
C VAL A 47 -36.60 -2.93 8.20
N LEU A 48 -35.41 -3.36 8.60
CA LEU A 48 -35.20 -4.65 9.26
C LEU A 48 -35.83 -4.67 10.66
N THR A 49 -36.09 -5.87 11.17
CA THR A 49 -36.51 -6.08 12.56
C THR A 49 -35.51 -5.42 13.51
N ARG A 50 -35.99 -4.49 14.35
CA ARG A 50 -35.15 -3.72 15.29
C ARG A 50 -35.20 -4.36 16.66
N VAL A 51 -34.04 -4.68 17.22
CA VAL A 51 -33.91 -5.40 18.50
C VAL A 51 -32.71 -4.89 19.29
N THR A 52 -32.76 -4.98 20.63
CA THR A 52 -31.58 -4.84 21.49
C THR A 52 -30.68 -6.07 21.36
N ASN A 53 -29.45 -6.02 21.91
CA ASN A 53 -28.56 -7.17 21.98
C ASN A 53 -29.22 -8.37 22.68
N SER A 54 -29.85 -8.12 23.83
CA SER A 54 -30.52 -9.17 24.60
C SER A 54 -31.66 -9.83 23.80
N GLN A 55 -32.47 -9.01 23.12
CA GLN A 55 -33.54 -9.51 22.25
C GLN A 55 -32.99 -10.28 21.06
N MET A 56 -31.96 -9.78 20.38
CA MET A 56 -31.31 -10.43 19.23
C MET A 56 -30.76 -11.82 19.60
N LEU A 57 -30.07 -11.93 20.74
CA LEU A 57 -29.51 -13.19 21.23
C LEU A 57 -30.58 -14.20 21.67
N SER A 58 -31.81 -13.73 21.94
CA SER A 58 -32.94 -14.59 22.30
C SER A 58 -33.71 -15.13 21.08
N ILE A 59 -33.41 -14.64 19.87
CA ILE A 59 -34.02 -15.14 18.62
C ILE A 59 -33.47 -16.53 18.32
N THR A 60 -34.30 -17.42 17.77
CA THR A 60 -33.86 -18.66 17.08
C THR A 60 -33.82 -18.40 15.57
N PRO A 61 -32.72 -17.85 15.02
CA PRO A 61 -32.65 -17.43 13.62
C PRO A 61 -32.38 -18.59 12.66
N LEU A 62 -32.70 -18.38 11.38
CA LEU A 62 -32.18 -19.17 10.28
C LEU A 62 -30.88 -18.55 9.75
N LYS A 63 -30.01 -19.35 9.13
CA LYS A 63 -28.82 -18.84 8.44
C LYS A 63 -29.23 -17.80 7.39
N GLY A 64 -28.58 -16.64 7.41
CA GLY A 64 -28.90 -15.49 6.56
C GLY A 64 -29.94 -14.53 7.13
N ALA A 65 -30.49 -14.78 8.33
CA ALA A 65 -31.39 -13.83 8.98
C ALA A 65 -30.70 -12.47 9.21
N LEU A 66 -31.45 -11.37 9.05
CA LEU A 66 -30.97 -10.00 9.20
C LEU A 66 -31.78 -9.24 10.26
N VAL A 67 -31.10 -8.48 11.10
CA VAL A 67 -31.72 -7.55 12.07
C VAL A 67 -30.95 -6.23 12.12
N TYR A 68 -31.63 -5.17 12.53
CA TYR A 68 -30.96 -3.93 12.94
C TYR A 68 -30.86 -3.93 14.47
N ASN A 69 -29.64 -4.04 14.99
CA ASN A 69 -29.41 -4.01 16.42
C ASN A 69 -29.35 -2.56 16.91
N THR A 70 -30.21 -2.20 17.87
CA THR A 70 -30.34 -0.83 18.37
C THR A 70 -29.26 -0.43 19.36
N ASP A 71 -28.64 -1.39 20.05
CA ASP A 71 -27.57 -1.12 21.02
C ASP A 71 -26.25 -0.86 20.28
N THR A 72 -25.95 -1.65 19.24
CA THR A 72 -24.75 -1.45 18.41
C THR A 72 -25.00 -0.44 17.27
N GLN A 73 -26.26 -0.12 16.96
CA GLN A 73 -26.69 0.73 15.84
C GLN A 73 -26.17 0.24 14.49
N ARG A 74 -26.25 -1.09 14.25
CA ARG A 74 -25.70 -1.75 13.06
C ARG A 74 -26.60 -2.88 12.60
N VAL A 75 -26.43 -3.27 11.33
CA VAL A 75 -27.05 -4.48 10.80
C VAL A 75 -26.24 -5.70 11.24
N HIS A 76 -26.93 -6.71 11.74
CA HIS A 76 -26.35 -8.02 12.06
C HIS A 76 -26.97 -9.09 11.17
N TYR A 77 -26.16 -10.07 10.76
CA TYR A 77 -26.61 -11.26 10.06
C TYR A 77 -26.24 -12.53 10.83
N TYR A 78 -27.08 -13.55 10.77
CA TYR A 78 -26.79 -14.85 11.39
C TYR A 78 -26.10 -15.79 10.39
N ASP A 79 -24.91 -16.32 10.71
CA ASP A 79 -24.15 -17.19 9.80
C ASP A 79 -24.55 -18.69 9.85
N GLY A 80 -25.50 -19.04 10.73
CA GLY A 80 -25.87 -20.41 11.06
C GLY A 80 -25.35 -20.88 12.42
N THR A 81 -24.45 -20.12 13.04
CA THR A 81 -23.86 -20.39 14.36
C THR A 81 -23.92 -19.18 15.28
N GLN A 82 -23.58 -17.98 14.78
CA GLN A 82 -23.54 -16.73 15.55
C GLN A 82 -24.06 -15.53 14.75
N TRP A 83 -24.40 -14.47 15.49
CA TRP A 83 -24.67 -13.15 14.92
C TRP A 83 -23.36 -12.43 14.62
N ASN A 84 -23.22 -11.94 13.40
CA ASN A 84 -22.09 -11.15 12.95
C ASN A 84 -22.56 -9.75 12.55
N GLU A 85 -21.79 -8.74 12.93
CA GLU A 85 -22.00 -7.38 12.49
C GLU A 85 -21.52 -7.20 11.04
N ILE A 86 -22.31 -6.52 10.21
CA ILE A 86 -21.84 -6.01 8.92
C ILE A 86 -21.03 -4.75 9.21
N LYS A 87 -19.70 -4.88 9.16
CA LYS A 87 -18.74 -3.80 9.35
C LYS A 87 -18.01 -3.51 8.04
N ASP A 88 -17.63 -2.25 7.87
CA ASP A 88 -16.72 -1.88 6.79
C ASP A 88 -15.35 -2.50 7.06
N SER A 89 -14.70 -3.00 6.01
CA SER A 89 -13.33 -3.47 6.17
C SER A 89 -12.45 -2.23 6.31
N ALA A 90 -11.87 -2.01 7.49
CA ALA A 90 -10.83 -1.02 7.61
C ALA A 90 -9.74 -1.39 6.60
N SER A 91 -9.45 -0.50 5.64
CA SER A 91 -8.26 -0.63 4.81
C SER A 91 -7.08 -0.73 5.76
N ALA A 92 -6.53 -1.93 5.90
CA ALA A 92 -5.26 -2.12 6.58
C ALA A 92 -4.21 -1.43 5.71
N THR A 93 -3.95 -0.15 5.97
CA THR A 93 -2.72 0.46 5.49
C THR A 93 -1.63 -0.21 6.30
N THR A 94 -0.85 -1.09 5.67
CA THR A 94 0.45 -1.52 6.21
C THR A 94 1.35 -0.30 6.15
N GLN A 95 1.20 0.62 7.11
CA GLN A 95 2.22 1.61 7.37
C GLN A 95 3.38 0.85 8.00
N LEU A 96 4.51 0.78 7.28
CA LEU A 96 5.75 0.29 7.85
C LEU A 96 6.03 1.14 9.09
N THR A 97 6.23 0.47 10.22
CA THR A 97 6.61 1.16 11.45
C THR A 97 8.02 1.71 11.30
N LYS A 98 8.38 2.67 12.14
CA LYS A 98 9.76 3.19 12.28
C LYS A 98 10.77 2.04 12.34
N THR A 99 10.48 1.03 13.17
CA THR A 99 11.31 -0.16 13.36
C THR A 99 11.43 -1.02 12.10
N ASP A 100 10.37 -1.14 11.29
CA ASP A 100 10.43 -1.87 10.02
C ASP A 100 11.37 -1.17 9.03
N ILE A 101 11.35 0.17 8.99
CA ILE A 101 12.21 0.99 8.13
C ILE A 101 13.68 0.89 8.58
N GLU A 102 13.94 1.03 9.89
CA GLU A 102 15.28 0.88 10.48
C GLU A 102 15.83 -0.54 10.28
N GLY A 103 14.98 -1.56 10.43
CA GLY A 103 15.35 -2.97 10.22
C GLY A 103 15.73 -3.30 8.78
N MET A 104 15.22 -2.55 7.80
CA MET A 104 15.61 -2.64 6.40
C MET A 104 16.88 -1.84 6.07
N GLY A 105 17.48 -1.15 7.05
CA GLY A 105 18.69 -0.34 6.88
C GLY A 105 18.45 1.03 6.25
N PHE A 106 17.19 1.47 6.15
CA PHE A 106 16.85 2.81 5.72
C PHE A 106 16.84 3.77 6.92
N VAL A 107 17.23 5.02 6.68
CA VAL A 107 17.10 6.09 7.68
C VAL A 107 15.65 6.57 7.65
N ASP A 108 14.92 6.35 8.74
CA ASP A 108 13.66 7.04 8.97
C ASP A 108 13.93 8.40 9.62
N GLY A 109 13.28 9.44 9.12
CA GLY A 109 13.44 10.81 9.61
C GLY A 109 13.23 11.82 8.49
N THR A 110 13.11 13.10 8.85
CA THR A 110 13.22 14.17 7.86
C THR A 110 14.61 14.09 7.23
N HIS A 111 14.71 14.21 5.90
CA HIS A 111 15.99 14.30 5.18
C HIS A 111 16.65 15.66 5.48
N THR A 112 17.01 15.89 6.74
CA THR A 112 17.48 17.17 7.29
C THR A 112 18.97 17.18 7.57
N THR A 113 19.59 16.01 7.50
CA THR A 113 21.02 15.83 7.62
C THR A 113 21.40 14.75 6.64
N ASP A 114 22.05 15.16 5.55
CA ASP A 114 22.92 14.27 4.79
C ASP A 114 23.85 13.54 5.77
N THR A 115 24.30 12.34 5.42
CA THR A 115 25.34 11.64 6.18
C THR A 115 26.63 12.46 6.10
N ASN A 116 26.73 13.50 6.94
CA ASN A 116 27.94 14.27 7.10
C ASN A 116 28.94 13.34 7.77
N LEU A 117 29.75 12.66 6.95
CA LEU A 117 30.93 11.96 7.43
C LEU A 117 31.78 12.97 8.17
N SER A 118 32.10 12.69 9.43
CA SER A 118 33.01 13.54 10.17
C SER A 118 34.41 13.44 9.58
N LYS A 119 35.28 14.42 9.86
CA LYS A 119 36.70 14.36 9.51
C LYS A 119 37.35 13.02 9.88
N THR A 120 37.03 12.55 11.08
CA THR A 120 37.51 11.27 11.59
C THR A 120 37.01 10.08 10.77
N ASP A 121 35.77 10.12 10.27
CA ASP A 121 35.21 9.06 9.43
C ASP A 121 35.87 9.04 8.04
N ILE A 122 36.12 10.22 7.46
CA ILE A 122 36.79 10.38 6.16
C ILE A 122 38.26 9.90 6.26
N GLU A 123 38.97 10.33 7.30
CA GLU A 123 40.34 9.91 7.59
C GLU A 123 40.42 8.41 7.92
N GLY A 124 39.43 7.86 8.63
CA GLY A 124 39.32 6.44 8.95
C GLY A 124 39.16 5.55 7.71
N MET A 125 38.59 6.10 6.63
CA MET A 125 38.52 5.44 5.31
C MET A 125 39.79 5.62 4.46
N GLY A 126 40.80 6.33 4.98
CA GLY A 126 42.09 6.57 4.30
C GLY A 126 42.08 7.75 3.33
N PHE A 127 41.04 8.57 3.33
CA PHE A 127 40.99 9.81 2.54
C PHE A 127 41.52 10.99 3.36
N VAL A 128 42.10 11.98 2.69
CA VAL A 128 42.56 13.22 3.35
C VAL A 128 41.41 14.22 3.38
N ASP A 129 40.95 14.58 4.58
CA ASP A 129 40.01 15.68 4.82
C ASP A 129 40.78 17.01 4.92
N GLY A 130 40.30 18.02 4.19
CA GLY A 130 40.75 19.40 4.28
C GLY A 130 40.87 20.06 2.91
N ALA A 131 40.97 21.39 2.86
CA ALA A 131 41.44 22.05 1.64
C ALA A 131 42.85 21.51 1.34
N HIS A 132 43.19 21.27 0.07
CA HIS A 132 44.56 20.94 -0.36
C HIS A 132 45.47 22.15 -0.10
N THR A 133 45.77 22.45 1.16
CA THR A 133 46.51 23.62 1.62
C THR A 133 47.95 23.29 1.96
N THR A 134 48.32 22.02 1.83
CA THR A 134 49.70 21.56 1.80
C THR A 134 49.85 20.63 0.62
N ASP A 135 50.11 21.23 -0.55
CA ASP A 135 50.99 20.55 -1.49
C ASP A 135 52.24 20.11 -0.73
N THR A 136 52.80 18.96 -1.10
CA THR A 136 54.08 18.53 -0.54
C THR A 136 55.13 19.55 -0.97
N ASN A 137 55.32 20.61 -0.17
CA ASN A 137 56.37 21.59 -0.37
C ASN A 137 57.69 20.87 -0.06
N LEU A 138 58.27 20.23 -1.06
CA LEU A 138 59.64 19.73 -0.98
C LEU A 138 60.54 20.93 -0.74
N SER A 139 61.29 20.90 0.36
CA SER A 139 62.32 21.91 0.59
C SER A 139 63.45 21.75 -0.42
N LYS A 140 64.28 22.77 -0.59
CA LYS A 140 65.48 22.70 -1.43
C LYS A 140 66.34 21.46 -1.11
N THR A 141 66.52 21.20 0.17
CA THR A 141 67.24 20.01 0.66
C THR A 141 66.56 18.71 0.25
N ASP A 142 65.23 18.64 0.21
CA ASP A 142 64.49 17.44 -0.19
C ASP A 142 64.63 17.18 -1.70
N ILE A 143 64.58 18.25 -2.51
CA ILE A 143 64.76 18.18 -3.97
C ILE A 143 66.18 17.76 -4.33
N GLU A 144 67.18 18.38 -3.70
CA GLU A 144 68.60 18.02 -3.85
C GLU A 144 68.88 16.60 -3.35
N GLY A 145 68.25 16.18 -2.25
CA GLY A 145 68.36 14.82 -1.71
C GLY A 145 67.83 13.74 -2.67
N MET A 146 66.88 14.09 -3.52
CA MET A 146 66.38 13.22 -4.60
C MET A 146 67.24 13.25 -5.87
N GLY A 147 68.34 14.01 -5.87
CA GLY A 147 69.28 14.12 -6.99
C GLY A 147 68.90 15.13 -8.06
N PHE A 148 67.88 15.97 -7.82
CA PHE A 148 67.52 17.07 -8.70
C PHE A 148 68.25 18.35 -8.30
N VAL A 149 68.61 19.19 -9.27
CA VAL A 149 69.22 20.50 -8.99
C VAL A 149 68.10 21.52 -8.85
N ASP A 150 68.03 22.21 -7.71
CA ASP A 150 67.20 23.41 -7.58
C ASP A 150 68.04 24.68 -7.48
N GLY A 151 67.53 25.75 -8.08
CA GLY A 151 68.21 27.03 -8.25
C GLY A 151 67.98 27.58 -9.66
N ALA A 152 68.19 28.89 -9.85
CA ALA A 152 68.21 29.44 -11.19
C ALA A 152 69.32 28.75 -12.00
N HIS A 153 69.01 28.29 -13.20
CA HIS A 153 69.99 27.74 -14.16
C HIS A 153 70.93 28.87 -14.58
N THR A 154 71.94 29.20 -13.77
CA THR A 154 72.83 30.35 -14.01
C THR A 154 74.10 29.99 -14.76
N THR A 155 74.30 28.71 -15.08
CA THR A 155 75.35 28.26 -16.00
C THR A 155 74.87 27.04 -16.76
N ASP A 156 74.39 27.26 -18.00
CA ASP A 156 74.41 26.18 -18.98
C ASP A 156 75.88 25.77 -19.17
N THR A 157 76.16 24.47 -19.08
CA THR A 157 77.49 23.96 -19.45
C THR A 157 77.59 24.03 -20.97
N ASN A 158 77.94 25.21 -21.48
CA ASN A 158 78.27 25.39 -22.89
C ASN A 158 79.64 24.75 -23.14
N LEU A 159 79.63 23.46 -23.47
CA LEU A 159 80.81 22.80 -24.02
C LEU A 159 81.08 23.41 -25.40
N SER A 160 82.23 24.02 -25.57
CA SER A 160 82.65 24.49 -26.88
C SER A 160 82.97 23.29 -27.77
N LYS A 161 82.93 23.49 -29.11
CA LYS A 161 83.33 22.45 -30.06
C LYS A 161 84.73 21.91 -29.75
N THR A 162 85.65 22.76 -29.30
CA THR A 162 87.00 22.39 -28.88
C THR A 162 87.00 21.48 -27.65
N ASP A 163 86.10 21.71 -26.70
CA ASP A 163 86.00 20.89 -25.48
C ASP A 163 85.50 19.48 -25.79
N ILE A 164 84.60 19.35 -26.77
CA ILE A 164 84.07 18.06 -27.22
C ILE A 164 85.09 17.31 -28.07
N GLU A 165 85.79 18.00 -28.97
CA GLU A 165 86.79 17.40 -29.86
C GLU A 165 88.05 16.93 -29.10
N GLY A 166 88.38 17.52 -27.94
CA GLY A 166 89.50 17.07 -27.10
C GLY A 166 89.24 15.78 -26.32
N MET A 167 88.00 15.28 -26.32
CA MET A 167 87.63 14.04 -25.62
C MET A 167 87.75 12.78 -26.50
N GLY A 168 88.23 12.91 -27.75
CA GLY A 168 88.48 11.81 -28.69
C GLY A 168 89.79 11.98 -29.46
#